data_AF-A0A380K5N7-F1
#
_entry.id   AF-A0A380K5N7-F1
#
_cell.length_a   1.000
_cell.length_b   1.000
_cell.length_c   1.000
_cell.angle_alpha   90.00
_cell.angle_beta   90.00
_cell.angle_gamma   90.00
#
_symmetry.space_group_name_H-M   'P 1'
#
loop_
_entity.id
_entity.type
_entity.pdbx_description
1 polymer ?
#
loop_
_entity_poly.entity_id
_entity_poly.type
_entity_poly.pdbx_seq_one_letter_code
_entity_poly.pdbx_strand_id
1 'polypeptide(L)'
;MKQSKSEFFFFILSIILVIFLGAAFFIFRDSESKAEKIDYQTSSQSTTTSSSTSEEDTTNIEQSLASLKANPTQDGISSLQAEIDKVSDGTKKAQLQEELNVIAANLAITTADSLRTADSVNAAQEAINKVSDATSKANLQAELDTISQAVSAAATATQSYTDTYEDETGSAALTTDYAQ
;
A
#
# COMPACT_ATOMS: atom_id res chain seq x y z
N MET A 1 23.98 -17.29 19.48
CA MET A 1 22.73 -17.95 19.04
C MET A 1 22.05 -17.02 18.05
N LYS A 2 21.91 -17.42 16.78
CA LYS A 2 21.30 -16.58 15.74
C LYS A 2 19.78 -16.59 15.96
N GLN A 3 19.21 -15.48 16.41
CA GLN A 3 17.75 -15.36 16.48
C GLN A 3 17.19 -15.38 15.06
N SER A 4 16.30 -16.33 14.81
CA SER A 4 15.59 -16.46 13.56
C SER A 4 14.66 -15.26 13.39
N LYS A 5 14.85 -14.49 12.30
CA LYS A 5 14.01 -13.32 11.96
C LYS A 5 12.53 -13.66 11.89
N SER A 6 12.19 -14.94 11.69
CA SER A 6 10.82 -15.45 11.65
C SER A 6 10.09 -15.32 13.00
N GLU A 7 10.78 -15.40 14.14
CA GLU A 7 10.10 -15.43 15.45
C GLU A 7 9.55 -14.05 15.84
N PHE A 8 10.20 -12.96 15.41
CA PHE A 8 9.75 -11.60 15.70
C PHE A 8 8.45 -11.25 14.93
N PHE A 9 8.28 -11.77 13.70
CA PHE A 9 7.05 -11.62 12.94
C PHE A 9 5.88 -12.36 13.58
N PHE A 10 6.09 -13.60 14.07
CA PHE A 10 5.04 -14.32 14.80
C PHE A 10 4.72 -13.68 16.15
N PHE A 11 5.70 -13.08 16.83
CA PHE A 11 5.48 -12.37 18.08
C PHE A 11 4.61 -11.11 17.88
N ILE A 12 4.90 -10.31 16.85
CA ILE A 12 4.10 -9.12 16.50
C ILE A 12 2.70 -9.53 16.03
N LEU A 13 2.59 -10.56 15.19
CA LEU A 13 1.30 -11.03 14.67
C LEU A 13 0.40 -11.60 15.78
N SER A 14 0.98 -12.29 16.77
CA SER A 14 0.28 -12.79 17.96
C SER A 14 -0.27 -11.65 18.83
N ILE A 15 0.53 -10.60 19.06
CA ILE A 15 0.11 -9.41 19.83
C ILE A 15 -1.04 -8.68 19.13
N ILE A 16 -0.95 -8.49 17.82
CA ILE A 16 -2.00 -7.83 17.03
C ILE A 16 -3.31 -8.63 17.07
N LEU A 17 -3.24 -9.97 16.96
CA LEU A 17 -4.42 -10.83 16.99
C LEU A 17 -5.14 -10.81 18.34
N VAL A 18 -4.42 -10.76 19.47
CA VAL A 18 -5.04 -10.64 20.81
C VAL A 18 -5.72 -9.28 21.01
N ILE A 19 -5.19 -8.20 20.43
CA ILE A 19 -5.79 -6.86 20.48
C ILE A 19 -7.11 -6.82 19.66
N PHE A 20 -7.13 -7.46 18.48
CA PHE A 20 -8.35 -7.54 17.66
C PHE A 20 -9.48 -8.35 18.32
N LEU A 21 -9.16 -9.43 19.05
CA LEU A 21 -10.17 -10.19 19.80
C LEU A 21 -10.71 -9.41 21.03
N GLY A 22 -9.88 -8.59 21.69
CA GLY A 22 -10.32 -7.73 22.80
C GLY A 22 -11.17 -6.54 22.36
N ALA A 23 -10.89 -5.95 21.19
CA ALA A 23 -11.60 -4.79 20.66
C ALA A 23 -13.07 -5.11 20.26
N ALA A 24 -13.35 -6.34 19.80
CA ALA A 24 -14.71 -6.78 19.51
C ALA A 24 -15.61 -6.84 20.76
N PHE A 25 -15.04 -7.11 21.95
CA PHE A 25 -15.80 -7.19 23.21
C PHE A 25 -16.09 -5.81 23.82
N PHE A 26 -15.31 -4.77 23.48
CA PHE A 26 -15.46 -3.44 24.06
C PHE A 26 -16.54 -2.59 23.35
N ILE A 27 -16.76 -2.82 22.06
CA ILE A 27 -17.70 -2.02 21.24
C ILE A 27 -19.18 -2.35 21.52
N PHE A 28 -19.48 -3.43 22.25
CA PHE A 28 -20.86 -3.79 22.59
C PHE A 28 -21.31 -3.38 24.02
N ARG A 29 -20.45 -2.77 24.85
CA ARG A 29 -20.80 -2.52 26.27
C ARG A 29 -21.55 -1.21 26.55
N ASP A 30 -21.71 -0.32 25.58
CA ASP A 30 -22.30 1.01 25.83
C ASP A 30 -23.61 1.29 25.09
N SER A 31 -24.35 0.24 24.70
CA SER A 31 -25.71 0.40 24.18
C SER A 31 -26.71 -0.22 25.15
N GLU A 32 -26.77 0.36 26.35
CA GLU A 32 -27.97 0.21 27.18
C GLU A 32 -29.14 0.96 26.55
N SER A 33 -30.14 0.15 26.23
CA SER A 33 -31.49 0.46 25.79
C SER A 33 -32.23 1.53 26.61
N LYS A 34 -32.94 2.43 25.92
CA LYS A 34 -34.26 2.89 26.36
C LYS A 34 -35.28 2.88 25.21
N ALA A 35 -36.51 2.51 25.60
CA ALA A 35 -37.50 1.80 24.81
C ALA A 35 -38.47 2.69 24.02
N GLU A 36 -39.11 2.08 23.02
CA GLU A 36 -40.57 2.25 22.84
C GLU A 36 -41.21 0.94 22.33
N LYS A 37 -42.37 0.60 22.93
CA LYS A 37 -43.23 -0.57 22.64
C LYS A 37 -44.04 -0.30 21.36
N ILE A 38 -44.33 -1.33 20.54
CA ILE A 38 -45.67 -1.84 20.17
C ILE A 38 -45.50 -3.25 19.54
N ASP A 39 -46.53 -4.08 19.74
CA ASP A 39 -46.60 -5.54 19.69
C ASP A 39 -47.22 -6.11 18.39
N TYR A 40 -47.02 -7.43 18.19
CA TYR A 40 -47.67 -8.44 17.32
C TYR A 40 -47.15 -8.76 15.89
N GLN A 41 -46.32 -9.81 15.81
CA GLN A 41 -46.50 -11.12 15.13
C GLN A 41 -46.95 -11.22 13.64
N THR A 42 -46.16 -11.93 12.80
CA THR A 42 -46.55 -13.06 11.88
C THR A 42 -45.95 -13.05 10.44
N SER A 43 -45.13 -14.08 10.17
CA SER A 43 -44.89 -14.92 8.97
C SER A 43 -45.02 -14.43 7.51
N SER A 44 -44.02 -14.84 6.71
CA SER A 44 -44.06 -15.35 5.31
C SER A 44 -43.45 -14.50 4.17
N GLN A 45 -42.41 -15.10 3.56
CA GLN A 45 -42.16 -15.24 2.11
C GLN A 45 -41.81 -14.03 1.21
N SER A 46 -40.60 -14.13 0.65
CA SER A 46 -40.15 -13.79 -0.73
C SER A 46 -40.09 -12.33 -1.22
N THR A 47 -38.87 -11.99 -1.68
CA THR A 47 -38.51 -11.09 -2.79
C THR A 47 -39.00 -9.65 -2.78
N THR A 48 -38.11 -8.73 -2.43
CA THR A 48 -37.71 -7.63 -3.34
C THR A 48 -36.25 -7.27 -3.07
N THR A 49 -35.37 -7.65 -4.01
CA THR A 49 -34.26 -6.82 -4.44
C THR A 49 -34.73 -5.36 -4.53
N SER A 50 -34.33 -4.54 -3.57
CA SER A 50 -34.39 -3.08 -3.69
C SER A 50 -32.96 -2.61 -3.87
N SER A 51 -32.53 -2.66 -5.13
CA SER A 51 -31.39 -1.91 -5.63
C SER A 51 -31.74 -0.42 -5.52
N SER A 52 -31.34 0.19 -4.41
CA SER A 52 -31.34 1.63 -4.26
C SER A 52 -29.94 2.04 -3.85
N THR A 53 -28.97 1.81 -4.73
CA THR A 53 -27.77 2.64 -4.74
C THR A 53 -28.16 3.90 -5.50
N SER A 54 -28.71 4.84 -4.75
CA SER A 54 -29.15 6.16 -5.22
C SER A 54 -27.98 6.90 -5.86
N GLU A 55 -28.25 7.72 -6.86
CA GLU A 55 -27.30 8.63 -7.53
C GLU A 55 -26.47 9.50 -6.55
N GLU A 56 -26.95 9.64 -5.31
CA GLU A 56 -26.28 10.28 -4.18
C GLU A 56 -25.00 9.55 -3.75
N ASP A 57 -24.99 8.20 -3.78
CA ASP A 57 -23.84 7.38 -3.35
C ASP A 57 -22.64 7.56 -4.29
N THR A 58 -22.88 7.68 -5.60
CA THR A 58 -21.81 7.89 -6.59
C THR A 58 -21.25 9.30 -6.55
N THR A 59 -22.05 10.30 -6.16
CA THR A 59 -21.62 11.70 -6.06
C THR A 59 -20.58 11.89 -4.94
N ASN A 60 -20.76 11.20 -3.81
CA ASN A 60 -19.80 11.23 -2.70
C ASN A 60 -18.46 10.58 -3.08
N ILE A 61 -18.50 9.46 -3.81
CA ILE A 61 -17.28 8.77 -4.28
C ILE A 61 -16.47 9.68 -5.22
N GLU A 62 -17.13 10.38 -6.15
CA GLU A 62 -16.46 11.30 -7.07
C GLU A 62 -15.79 12.48 -6.34
N GLN A 63 -16.43 13.03 -5.31
CA GLN A 63 -15.83 14.08 -4.47
C GLN A 63 -14.64 13.59 -3.67
N SER A 64 -14.74 12.40 -3.08
CA SER A 64 -13.63 11.75 -2.38
C SER A 64 -12.47 11.48 -3.33
N LEU A 65 -12.75 11.05 -4.56
CA LEU A 65 -11.75 10.79 -5.59
C LEU A 65 -11.03 12.08 -6.02
N ALA A 66 -11.76 13.16 -6.23
CA ALA A 66 -11.18 14.47 -6.53
C ALA A 66 -10.28 14.98 -5.39
N SER A 67 -10.73 14.83 -4.14
CA SER A 67 -9.96 15.20 -2.95
C SER A 67 -8.67 14.38 -2.83
N LEU A 68 -8.78 13.07 -3.07
CA LEU A 68 -7.65 12.15 -3.03
C LEU A 68 -6.66 12.40 -4.17
N LYS A 69 -7.13 12.81 -5.35
CA LYS A 69 -6.25 13.22 -6.46
C LYS A 69 -5.42 14.45 -6.11
N ALA A 70 -5.97 15.38 -5.33
CA ALA A 70 -5.25 16.56 -4.86
C ALA A 70 -4.28 16.26 -3.71
N ASN A 71 -4.63 15.32 -2.83
CA ASN A 71 -3.82 14.93 -1.67
C ASN A 71 -3.86 13.40 -1.47
N PRO A 72 -3.04 12.64 -2.22
CA PRO A 72 -3.11 11.18 -2.20
C PRO A 72 -2.56 10.64 -0.88
N THR A 73 -3.32 9.72 -0.26
CA THR A 73 -2.93 9.02 0.97
C THR A 73 -3.35 7.56 0.90
N GLN A 74 -2.61 6.68 1.58
CA GLN A 74 -2.92 5.25 1.57
C GLN A 74 -4.25 4.93 2.26
N ASP A 75 -4.55 5.65 3.35
CA ASP A 75 -5.83 5.52 4.05
C ASP A 75 -6.99 5.96 3.16
N GLY A 76 -6.85 7.11 2.48
CA GLY A 76 -7.86 7.59 1.53
C GLY A 76 -8.10 6.63 0.36
N ILE A 77 -7.04 6.01 -0.18
CA ILE A 77 -7.16 4.97 -1.21
C ILE A 77 -7.94 3.76 -0.67
N SER A 78 -7.60 3.30 0.54
CA SER A 78 -8.22 2.12 1.14
C SER A 78 -9.70 2.34 1.47
N SER A 79 -10.03 3.53 2.01
CA SER A 79 -11.41 3.95 2.26
C SER A 79 -12.21 4.04 0.98
N LEU A 80 -11.67 4.68 -0.06
CA LEU A 80 -12.37 4.85 -1.33
C LEU A 80 -12.54 3.52 -2.07
N GLN A 81 -11.56 2.61 -1.99
CA GLN A 81 -11.70 1.24 -2.50
C GLN A 81 -12.92 0.54 -1.87
N ALA A 82 -13.09 0.65 -0.55
CA ALA A 82 -14.22 0.03 0.15
C ALA A 82 -15.58 0.64 -0.24
N GLU A 83 -15.61 1.91 -0.65
CA GLU A 83 -16.81 2.56 -1.20
C GLU A 83 -17.10 2.12 -2.63
N ILE A 84 -16.08 2.12 -3.50
CA ILE A 84 -16.16 1.61 -4.88
C ILE A 84 -16.63 0.15 -4.88
N ASP A 85 -16.22 -0.65 -3.89
CA ASP A 85 -16.61 -2.04 -3.82
C ASP A 85 -18.10 -2.28 -3.62
N LYS A 86 -18.80 -1.29 -3.06
CA LYS A 86 -20.26 -1.30 -2.85
C LYS A 86 -21.04 -0.83 -4.08
N VAL A 87 -20.37 -0.24 -5.09
CA VAL A 87 -21.02 0.23 -6.32
C VAL A 87 -21.56 -0.97 -7.09
N SER A 88 -22.88 -0.97 -7.33
CA SER A 88 -23.58 -2.09 -7.99
C SER A 88 -23.46 -2.04 -9.52
N ASP A 89 -23.39 -0.84 -10.11
CA ASP A 89 -23.19 -0.68 -11.54
C ASP A 89 -21.75 -1.09 -11.91
N GLY A 90 -21.61 -2.19 -12.65
CA GLY A 90 -20.31 -2.74 -13.00
C GLY A 90 -19.47 -1.82 -13.91
N THR A 91 -20.11 -1.06 -14.79
CA THR A 91 -19.41 -0.12 -15.68
C THR A 91 -18.90 1.08 -14.90
N LYS A 92 -19.73 1.67 -14.04
CA LYS A 92 -19.33 2.79 -13.18
C LYS A 92 -18.29 2.35 -12.15
N LYS A 93 -18.45 1.17 -11.56
CA LYS A 93 -17.45 0.58 -10.65
C LYS A 93 -16.10 0.43 -11.35
N ALA A 94 -16.08 -0.10 -12.58
CA ALA A 94 -14.84 -0.25 -13.34
C ALA A 94 -14.17 1.10 -13.66
N GLN A 95 -14.95 2.12 -14.01
CA GLN A 95 -14.43 3.47 -14.25
C GLN A 95 -13.80 4.08 -12.98
N LEU A 96 -14.53 4.03 -11.86
CA LEU A 96 -14.04 4.55 -10.58
C LEU A 96 -12.79 3.79 -10.10
N GLN A 97 -12.76 2.47 -10.30
CA GLN A 97 -11.61 1.64 -9.98
C GLN A 97 -10.38 2.02 -10.81
N GLU A 98 -10.57 2.28 -12.10
CA GLU A 98 -9.47 2.71 -12.98
C GLU A 98 -8.90 4.06 -12.52
N GLU A 99 -9.75 5.02 -12.20
CA GLU A 99 -9.31 6.31 -11.66
C GLU A 99 -8.56 6.16 -10.32
N LEU A 100 -9.05 5.31 -9.42
CA LEU A 100 -8.36 5.00 -8.17
C LEU A 100 -7.01 4.31 -8.40
N ASN A 101 -6.91 3.40 -9.38
CA ASN A 101 -5.66 2.73 -9.73
C ASN A 101 -4.61 3.73 -10.21
N VAL A 102 -5.01 4.71 -11.02
CA VAL A 102 -4.12 5.80 -11.47
C VAL A 102 -3.64 6.63 -10.27
N ILE A 103 -4.53 7.01 -9.34
CA ILE A 103 -4.14 7.76 -8.13
C ILE A 103 -3.15 6.95 -7.28
N ALA A 104 -3.42 5.66 -7.06
CA ALA A 104 -2.55 4.77 -6.30
C ALA A 104 -1.17 4.62 -6.95
N ALA A 105 -1.09 4.52 -8.27
CA ALA A 105 0.17 4.46 -9.01
C ALA A 105 0.98 5.76 -8.85
N ASN A 106 0.34 6.94 -8.96
CA ASN A 106 1.00 8.22 -8.73
C ASN A 106 1.56 8.35 -7.30
N LEU A 107 0.82 7.92 -6.28
CA LEU A 107 1.30 7.91 -4.90
C LEU A 107 2.52 6.99 -4.73
N ALA A 108 2.48 5.82 -5.36
CA ALA A 108 3.58 4.87 -5.29
C ALA A 108 4.83 5.38 -6.01
N ILE A 109 4.68 6.06 -7.15
CA ILE A 109 5.79 6.75 -7.86
C ILE A 109 6.38 7.86 -6.98
N THR A 110 5.55 8.70 -6.36
CA THR A 110 6.01 9.76 -5.44
C THR A 110 6.79 9.17 -4.27
N THR A 111 6.32 8.03 -3.75
CA THR A 111 7.01 7.28 -2.69
C THR A 111 8.34 6.71 -3.18
N ALA A 112 8.38 6.16 -4.40
CA ALA A 112 9.60 5.65 -5.01
C ALA A 112 10.65 6.75 -5.26
N ASP A 113 10.22 7.92 -5.70
CA ASP A 113 11.10 9.07 -5.91
C ASP A 113 11.68 9.60 -4.59
N SER A 114 10.87 9.56 -3.52
CA SER A 114 11.26 10.00 -2.17
C SER A 114 12.21 9.01 -1.49
N LEU A 115 11.90 7.70 -1.55
CA LEU A 115 12.66 6.67 -0.85
C LEU A 115 13.88 6.19 -1.63
N ARG A 116 13.80 6.19 -2.96
CA ARG A 116 14.87 5.77 -3.88
C ARG A 116 15.46 4.39 -3.59
N THR A 117 14.60 3.43 -3.24
CA THR A 117 15.00 2.02 -2.99
C THR A 117 14.41 1.09 -4.05
N ALA A 118 15.04 -0.07 -4.25
CA ALA A 118 14.51 -1.11 -5.14
C ALA A 118 13.10 -1.57 -4.74
N ASP A 119 12.83 -1.72 -3.43
CA ASP A 119 11.50 -2.11 -2.93
C ASP A 119 10.44 -1.06 -3.27
N SER A 120 10.77 0.23 -3.17
CA SER A 120 9.84 1.31 -3.52
C SER A 120 9.55 1.38 -5.02
N VAL A 121 10.55 1.09 -5.87
CA VAL A 121 10.38 0.97 -7.33
C VAL A 121 9.49 -0.24 -7.67
N ASN A 122 9.70 -1.38 -7.02
CA ASN A 122 8.88 -2.57 -7.24
C ASN A 122 7.41 -2.33 -6.83
N ALA A 123 7.17 -1.68 -5.69
CA ALA A 123 5.83 -1.34 -5.25
C ALA A 123 5.13 -0.39 -6.25
N ALA A 124 5.85 0.60 -6.78
CA ALA A 124 5.33 1.47 -7.84
C ALA A 124 5.01 0.69 -9.12
N GLN A 125 5.87 -0.24 -9.53
CA GLN A 125 5.63 -1.10 -10.69
C GLN A 125 4.36 -1.95 -10.51
N GLU A 126 4.15 -2.54 -9.34
CA GLU A 126 2.95 -3.30 -9.03
C GLU A 126 1.68 -2.44 -9.09
N ALA A 127 1.75 -1.19 -8.64
CA ALA A 127 0.64 -0.25 -8.74
C ALA A 127 0.35 0.13 -10.21
N ILE A 128 1.38 0.43 -11.01
CA ILE A 128 1.25 0.72 -12.45
C ILE A 128 0.63 -0.46 -13.19
N ASN A 129 0.98 -1.69 -12.83
CA ASN A 129 0.44 -2.89 -13.48
C ASN A 129 -1.09 -2.99 -13.38
N LYS A 130 -1.69 -2.41 -12.34
CA LYS A 130 -3.16 -2.34 -12.13
C LYS A 130 -3.87 -1.29 -13.00
N VAL A 131 -3.15 -0.33 -13.57
CA VAL A 131 -3.70 0.70 -14.47
C VAL A 131 -4.02 0.06 -15.83
N SER A 132 -5.25 0.16 -16.30
CA SER A 132 -5.69 -0.48 -17.54
C SER A 132 -5.52 0.44 -18.75
N ASP A 133 -5.69 1.75 -18.57
CA ASP A 133 -5.50 2.73 -19.64
C ASP A 133 -4.05 2.74 -20.13
N ALA A 134 -3.84 2.38 -21.40
CA ALA A 134 -2.52 2.20 -21.97
C ALA A 134 -1.71 3.50 -21.98
N THR A 135 -2.36 4.64 -22.21
CA THR A 135 -1.69 5.94 -22.25
C THR A 135 -1.19 6.34 -20.86
N SER A 136 -2.06 6.26 -19.86
CA SER A 136 -1.73 6.55 -18.47
C SER A 136 -0.65 5.59 -17.96
N LYS A 137 -0.77 4.29 -18.23
CA LYS A 137 0.24 3.29 -17.88
C LYS A 137 1.60 3.61 -18.51
N ALA A 138 1.65 3.97 -19.79
CA ALA A 138 2.90 4.31 -20.47
C ALA A 138 3.56 5.56 -19.86
N ASN A 139 2.77 6.59 -19.55
CA ASN A 139 3.28 7.81 -18.92
C ASN A 139 3.85 7.53 -17.52
N LEU A 140 3.11 6.79 -16.70
CA LEU A 140 3.54 6.38 -15.35
C LEU A 140 4.80 5.51 -15.41
N GLN A 141 4.90 4.62 -16.40
CA GLN A 141 6.07 3.78 -16.59
C GLN A 141 7.31 4.61 -16.94
N ALA A 142 7.19 5.59 -17.83
CA ALA A 142 8.31 6.46 -18.20
C ALA A 142 8.85 7.26 -17.00
N GLU A 143 7.96 7.68 -16.09
CA GLU A 143 8.34 8.34 -14.85
C GLU A 143 9.08 7.38 -13.92
N LEU A 144 8.55 6.17 -13.71
CA LEU A 144 9.19 5.15 -12.89
C LEU A 144 10.55 4.71 -13.44
N ASP A 145 10.69 4.61 -14.77
CA ASP A 145 11.95 4.25 -15.43
C ASP A 145 13.04 5.27 -15.14
N THR A 146 12.69 6.56 -15.06
CA THR A 146 13.63 7.63 -14.68
C THR A 146 14.10 7.45 -13.23
N ILE A 147 13.17 7.14 -12.31
CA ILE A 147 13.49 6.90 -10.90
C ILE A 147 14.40 5.68 -10.77
N SER A 148 14.04 4.57 -11.44
CA SER A 148 14.77 3.29 -11.43
C SER A 148 16.21 3.43 -11.92
N GLN A 149 16.43 4.19 -13.00
CA GLN A 149 17.78 4.49 -13.50
C GLN A 149 18.63 5.21 -12.46
N ALA A 150 18.07 6.21 -11.79
CA ALA A 150 18.80 6.95 -10.77
C ALA A 150 19.05 6.12 -9.49
N VAL A 151 18.15 5.21 -9.11
CA VAL A 151 18.39 4.24 -8.03
C VAL A 151 19.56 3.31 -8.39
N SER A 152 19.59 2.81 -9.63
CA SER A 152 20.64 1.92 -10.11
C SER A 152 22.01 2.61 -10.15
N ALA A 153 22.05 3.86 -10.63
CA ALA A 153 23.28 4.66 -10.68
C ALA A 153 23.87 4.91 -9.29
N ALA A 154 23.03 5.18 -8.29
CA ALA A 154 23.47 5.37 -6.90
C ALA A 154 24.06 4.08 -6.29
N ALA A 155 23.50 2.92 -6.63
CA ALA A 155 24.04 1.63 -6.19
C ALA A 155 25.44 1.36 -6.76
N THR A 156 25.66 1.64 -8.04
CA THR A 156 26.97 1.48 -8.70
C THR A 156 28.02 2.43 -8.12
N ALA A 157 27.66 3.69 -7.86
CA ALA A 157 28.59 4.68 -7.28
C ALA A 157 29.07 4.27 -5.88
N THR A 158 28.20 3.65 -5.07
CA THR A 158 28.54 3.16 -3.73
C THR A 158 29.54 1.99 -3.79
N GLN A 159 29.39 1.11 -4.79
CA GLN A 159 30.26 -0.06 -4.97
C GLN A 159 31.68 0.32 -5.41
N SER A 160 31.83 1.37 -6.22
CA SER A 160 33.14 1.86 -6.65
C SER A 160 33.96 2.52 -5.53
N TYR A 161 33.32 3.03 -4.48
CA TYR A 161 34.01 3.62 -3.32
C TYR A 161 34.53 2.55 -2.35
N THR A 162 33.87 1.40 -2.24
CA THR A 162 34.33 0.30 -1.38
C THR A 162 35.51 -0.49 -1.96
N ASP A 163 35.68 -0.52 -3.28
CA ASP A 163 36.82 -1.21 -3.94
C ASP A 163 38.13 -0.41 -3.88
N THR A 164 38.08 0.88 -3.56
CA THR A 164 39.27 1.76 -3.61
C THR A 164 40.06 1.83 -2.30
N TYR A 165 39.60 1.20 -1.21
CA TYR A 165 40.26 1.25 0.11
C TYR A 165 40.76 -0.11 0.66
N GLU A 166 40.74 -1.18 -0.12
CA GLU A 166 41.24 -2.51 0.31
C GLU A 166 42.65 -2.88 -0.23
N ASP A 167 43.40 -1.96 -0.86
CA ASP A 167 44.74 -2.27 -1.44
C ASP A 167 45.95 -1.58 -0.78
N GLU A 168 45.91 -1.19 0.51
CA GLU A 168 47.12 -0.64 1.17
C GLU A 168 47.38 -1.11 2.62
N THR A 169 47.04 -2.36 2.98
CA THR A 169 47.63 -2.98 4.19
C THR A 169 47.95 -4.45 3.98
N GLY A 170 48.99 -4.74 3.19
CA GLY A 170 49.25 -6.13 2.81
C GLY A 170 50.66 -6.55 2.39
N SER A 171 51.74 -5.80 2.64
CA SER A 171 53.09 -6.40 2.60
C SER A 171 54.19 -5.50 3.18
N ALA A 172 54.33 -5.48 4.51
CA ALA A 172 55.60 -5.13 5.14
C ALA A 172 56.32 -6.43 5.53
N ALA A 173 56.88 -7.12 4.53
CA ALA A 173 57.85 -8.18 4.78
C ALA A 173 59.14 -7.55 5.31
N LEU A 174 59.34 -7.60 6.63
CA LEU A 174 60.66 -7.40 7.23
C LEU A 174 61.58 -8.52 6.75
N THR A 175 62.45 -8.23 5.78
CA THR A 175 63.65 -9.04 5.54
C THR A 175 64.78 -8.41 6.33
N THR A 176 65.01 -8.90 7.55
CA THR A 176 66.26 -8.61 8.26
C THR A 176 67.33 -9.53 7.69
N ASP A 177 68.07 -9.00 6.72
CA ASP A 177 69.38 -9.49 6.31
C ASP A 177 70.37 -9.17 7.45
N TYR A 178 70.94 -10.22 8.07
CA TYR A 178 72.11 -10.10 8.94
C TYR A 178 73.18 -11.02 8.37
N ALA A 179 74.05 -10.44 7.55
CA ALA A 179 75.34 -11.00 7.20
C ALA A 179 76.44 -10.27 7.99
N GLN A 180 77.44 -11.07 8.37
CA GLN A 180 78.70 -10.81 9.11
C GLN A 180 78.65 -11.13 10.61
#